data_AF-A0A346PK50-F1
#
_entry.id   AF-A0A346PK50-F1
#
_cell.length_a   1.000
_cell.length_b   1.000
_cell.length_c   1.000
_cell.angle_alpha   90.00
_cell.angle_beta   90.00
_cell.angle_gamma   90.00
#
_symmetry.space_group_name_H-M   'P 1'
#
loop_
_entity.id
_entity.type
_entity.pdbx_description
1 polymer ?
#
loop_
_entity_poly.entity_id
_entity_poly.type
_entity_poly.pdbx_seq_one_letter_code
_entity_poly.pdbx_strand_id
1 'polypeptide(L)'
;MTERFHVQWTPHDGPPQRIIFEPADEDRNEDNDKDVDEDKNRDKEDEEDEDEVWHRITELWDGKTWSRTNFEVVEDPSVYAPAPPRDIETEQTPPTLEELLEETQMTWRRNKQKALVFNQPTGPLVVASPYTYPRCNSDQLATNQPISMKQLQMLVRQVGLPSVESLEEMRFSTRDFLRGDFNA
;
A
#
# COMPACT_ATOMS: atom_id res chain seq x y z
N MET A 1 -24.02 -17.31 -2.78
CA MET A 1 -22.76 -17.11 -2.04
C MET A 1 -21.75 -16.58 -3.03
N THR A 2 -21.73 -15.27 -3.21
CA THR A 2 -20.77 -14.66 -4.10
C THR A 2 -19.41 -14.62 -3.39
N GLU A 3 -18.36 -15.00 -4.11
CA GLU A 3 -17.02 -15.14 -3.54
C GLU A 3 -16.38 -13.75 -3.37
N ARG A 4 -15.72 -13.54 -2.22
CA ARG A 4 -14.89 -12.36 -1.98
C ARG A 4 -13.89 -12.18 -3.12
N PHE A 5 -13.70 -10.94 -3.58
CA PHE A 5 -12.66 -10.60 -4.53
C PHE A 5 -11.93 -9.31 -4.16
N HIS A 6 -10.78 -9.07 -4.77
CA HIS A 6 -10.00 -7.86 -4.53
C HIS A 6 -9.26 -7.40 -5.78
N VAL A 7 -8.99 -6.10 -5.84
CA VAL A 7 -8.21 -5.44 -6.89
C VAL A 7 -7.11 -4.64 -6.23
N GLN A 8 -5.89 -4.75 -6.73
CA GLN A 8 -4.73 -4.02 -6.23
C GLN A 8 -3.99 -3.34 -7.38
N TRP A 9 -3.45 -2.14 -7.11
CA TRP A 9 -2.64 -1.39 -8.07
C TRP A 9 -1.66 -0.46 -7.35
N THR A 10 -0.63 0.00 -8.06
CA THR A 10 0.28 1.05 -7.59
C THR A 10 0.02 2.33 -8.38
N PRO A 11 -0.62 3.36 -7.79
CA PRO A 11 -0.83 4.63 -8.47
C PRO A 11 0.53 5.33 -8.71
N HIS A 12 0.58 6.19 -9.72
CA HIS A 12 1.78 6.98 -10.01
C HIS A 12 2.15 7.93 -8.86
N ASP A 13 1.13 8.55 -8.24
CA ASP A 13 1.31 9.61 -7.24
C ASP A 13 0.79 9.17 -5.85
N GLY A 14 1.21 8.00 -5.36
CA GLY A 14 0.80 7.56 -4.02
C GLY A 14 1.18 6.13 -3.65
N PRO A 15 0.82 5.70 -2.43
CA PRO A 15 1.06 4.33 -1.98
C PRO A 15 0.26 3.33 -2.82
N PRO A 16 0.78 2.09 -2.98
CA PRO A 16 -0.02 0.98 -3.46
C PRO A 16 -1.35 0.88 -2.73
N GLN A 17 -2.41 0.59 -3.48
CA GLN A 17 -3.77 0.52 -2.99
C GLN A 17 -4.36 -0.84 -3.30
N ARG A 18 -5.24 -1.30 -2.41
CA ARG A 18 -6.06 -2.49 -2.62
C ARG A 18 -7.49 -2.21 -2.19
N ILE A 19 -8.44 -2.64 -3.02
CA ILE A 19 -9.85 -2.66 -2.69
C ILE A 19 -10.28 -4.12 -2.54
N ILE A 20 -10.99 -4.43 -1.47
CA ILE A 20 -11.56 -5.74 -1.19
C ILE A 20 -13.09 -5.59 -1.15
N PHE A 21 -13.79 -6.48 -1.84
CA PHE A 21 -15.24 -6.66 -1.73
C PHE A 21 -15.53 -7.95 -0.98
N GLU A 22 -16.25 -7.81 0.12
CA GLU A 22 -16.76 -8.92 0.92
C GLU A 22 -18.29 -8.82 0.94
N PRO A 23 -19.04 -9.91 0.80
CA PRO A 23 -20.49 -9.86 1.02
C PRO A 23 -20.76 -9.27 2.41
N ALA A 24 -21.71 -8.34 2.50
CA ALA A 24 -22.26 -8.02 3.80
C ALA A 24 -23.01 -9.27 4.24
N ASP A 25 -22.55 -9.92 5.31
CA ASP A 25 -23.30 -11.05 5.87
C ASP A 25 -24.72 -10.53 6.09
N GLU A 26 -25.70 -11.11 5.38
CA GLU A 26 -27.10 -11.01 5.79
C GLU A 26 -27.09 -11.48 7.24
N ASP A 27 -27.26 -10.54 8.18
CA ASP A 27 -27.58 -10.88 9.55
C ASP A 27 -28.80 -11.78 9.45
N ARG A 28 -28.56 -13.10 9.45
CA ARG A 28 -29.60 -14.09 9.65
C ARG A 28 -30.18 -13.70 10.98
N ASN A 29 -31.29 -12.99 10.94
CA ASN A 29 -32.17 -12.75 12.06
C ASN A 29 -32.70 -14.12 12.52
N GLU A 30 -31.81 -14.91 13.14
CA GLU A 30 -32.14 -16.05 13.99
C GLU A 30 -32.75 -15.49 15.28
N ASP A 31 -33.90 -14.83 15.18
CA ASP A 31 -34.66 -14.35 16.34
C ASP A 31 -36.15 -14.15 15.99
N ASN A 32 -36.72 -15.06 15.19
CA ASN A 32 -38.16 -15.18 15.04
C ASN A 32 -38.63 -16.64 15.14
N ASP A 33 -38.23 -17.33 16.20
CA ASP A 33 -39.07 -18.38 16.79
C ASP A 33 -40.22 -17.69 17.53
N LYS A 34 -41.25 -17.30 16.76
CA LYS A 34 -42.59 -17.07 17.30
C LYS A 34 -43.54 -18.02 16.60
N ASP A 35 -43.87 -19.08 17.34
CA ASP A 35 -45.04 -19.90 17.17
C ASP A 35 -46.27 -19.04 16.82
N VAL A 36 -46.72 -19.10 15.57
CA VAL A 36 -48.07 -18.68 15.18
C VAL A 36 -48.59 -19.65 14.11
N ASP A 37 -49.37 -20.62 14.57
CA ASP A 37 -50.39 -21.27 13.75
C ASP A 37 -51.32 -20.19 13.17
N GLU A 38 -51.40 -20.05 11.84
CA GLU A 38 -52.68 -19.83 11.14
C GLU A 38 -52.50 -19.74 9.61
N ASP A 39 -52.95 -20.83 8.99
CA ASP A 39 -53.64 -20.92 7.70
C ASP A 39 -54.06 -19.59 7.06
N LYS A 40 -53.44 -19.23 5.91
CA LYS A 40 -54.09 -18.48 4.81
C LYS A 40 -53.23 -18.41 3.55
N ASN A 41 -53.82 -18.90 2.47
CA ASN A 41 -53.54 -18.52 1.09
C ASN A 41 -53.17 -17.03 0.99
N ARG A 42 -51.97 -16.73 0.51
CA ARG A 42 -51.65 -15.40 0.00
C ARG A 42 -50.64 -15.52 -1.12
N ASP A 43 -50.88 -14.68 -2.11
CA ASP A 43 -50.22 -14.59 -3.39
C ASP A 43 -48.70 -14.70 -3.24
N LYS A 44 -48.05 -15.39 -4.19
CA LYS A 44 -46.61 -15.29 -4.41
C LYS A 44 -46.31 -13.83 -4.73
N GLU A 45 -46.04 -13.06 -3.68
CA GLU A 45 -45.37 -11.77 -3.79
C GLU A 45 -43.99 -12.07 -4.36
N ASP A 46 -43.63 -11.26 -5.36
CA ASP A 46 -42.36 -11.30 -6.06
C ASP A 46 -41.23 -11.46 -5.04
N GLU A 47 -40.39 -12.49 -5.20
CA GLU A 47 -39.08 -12.52 -4.58
C GLU A 47 -38.36 -11.27 -5.12
N GLU A 48 -38.49 -10.15 -4.40
CA GLU A 48 -37.61 -9.01 -4.59
C GLU A 48 -36.21 -9.61 -4.45
N ASP A 49 -35.46 -9.65 -5.55
CA ASP A 49 -34.04 -9.96 -5.52
C ASP A 49 -33.45 -9.00 -4.48
N GLU A 50 -33.22 -9.48 -3.25
CA GLU A 50 -32.59 -8.66 -2.21
C GLU A 50 -31.25 -8.24 -2.81
N ASP A 51 -31.12 -6.95 -3.13
CA ASP A 51 -29.94 -6.41 -3.78
C ASP A 51 -28.73 -6.82 -2.93
N GLU A 52 -27.87 -7.71 -3.49
CA GLU A 52 -26.75 -8.29 -2.74
C GLU A 52 -25.86 -7.15 -2.24
N VAL A 53 -25.83 -6.95 -0.93
CA VAL A 53 -25.10 -5.85 -0.32
C VAL A 53 -23.64 -6.25 -0.11
N TRP A 54 -22.72 -5.35 -0.44
CA TRP A 54 -21.28 -5.56 -0.38
C TRP A 54 -20.57 -4.58 0.56
N HIS A 55 -19.59 -5.09 1.29
CA HIS A 55 -18.58 -4.30 1.97
C HIS A 55 -17.42 -3.97 1.04
N ARG A 56 -17.25 -2.68 0.71
CA ARG A 56 -16.07 -2.17 0.00
C ARG A 56 -15.04 -1.65 1.01
N ILE A 57 -13.92 -2.34 1.12
CA ILE A 57 -12.81 -2.01 2.02
C ILE A 57 -11.66 -1.46 1.20
N THR A 58 -11.16 -0.26 1.52
CA THR A 58 -9.95 0.30 0.90
C THR A 58 -8.77 0.20 1.86
N GLU A 59 -7.66 -0.35 1.37
CA GLU A 59 -6.40 -0.49 2.10
C GLU A 59 -5.26 0.22 1.35
N LEU A 60 -4.35 0.83 2.11
CA LEU A 60 -3.12 1.43 1.60
C LEU A 60 -1.91 0.70 2.14
N TRP A 61 -0.91 0.50 1.28
CA TRP A 61 0.39 -0.03 1.67
C TRP A 61 1.23 1.05 2.34
N ASP A 62 1.79 0.75 3.51
CA ASP A 62 2.66 1.68 4.23
C ASP A 62 4.15 1.34 4.16
N GLY A 63 4.52 0.38 3.31
CA GLY A 63 5.89 -0.13 3.24
C GLY A 63 6.15 -1.32 4.18
N LYS A 64 5.16 -1.76 4.95
CA LYS A 64 5.26 -2.97 5.77
C LYS A 64 3.99 -3.82 5.71
N THR A 65 2.83 -3.19 5.85
CA THR A 65 1.53 -3.87 5.90
C THR A 65 0.45 -3.06 5.19
N TRP A 66 -0.60 -3.76 4.75
CA TRP A 66 -1.85 -3.14 4.32
C TRP A 66 -2.57 -2.54 5.53
N SER A 67 -2.93 -1.26 5.44
CA SER A 67 -3.71 -0.55 6.46
C SER A 67 -5.06 -0.15 5.88
N ARG A 68 -6.15 -0.56 6.53
CA ARG A 68 -7.51 -0.14 6.17
C ARG A 68 -7.68 1.37 6.38
N THR A 69 -8.22 2.04 5.36
CA THR A 69 -8.41 3.49 5.33
C THR A 69 -9.84 3.91 5.06
N ASN A 70 -10.59 3.11 4.30
CA ASN A 70 -12.01 3.33 4.06
C ASN A 70 -12.81 2.03 4.21
N PHE A 71 -14.07 2.20 4.55
CA PHE A 71 -15.07 1.16 4.58
C PHE A 71 -16.42 1.75 4.23
N GLU A 72 -17.10 1.12 3.29
CA GLU A 72 -18.43 1.51 2.87
C GLU A 72 -19.23 0.28 2.47
N VAL A 73 -20.56 0.44 2.54
CA VAL A 73 -21.53 -0.54 2.08
C VAL A 73 -21.99 -0.11 0.69
N VAL A 74 -21.97 -1.01 -0.30
CA VAL A 74 -22.35 -0.73 -1.70
C VAL A 74 -23.23 -1.84 -2.24
N GLU A 75 -24.14 -1.49 -3.14
CA GLU A 75 -25.04 -2.44 -3.82
C GLU A 75 -24.37 -3.05 -5.07
N ASP A 76 -23.51 -2.29 -5.76
CA ASP A 76 -22.77 -2.74 -6.95
C ASP A 76 -21.25 -2.68 -6.72
N PRO A 77 -20.56 -3.84 -6.65
CA PRO A 77 -19.13 -3.88 -6.36
C PRO A 77 -18.31 -3.52 -7.61
N SER A 78 -18.11 -2.22 -7.83
CA SER A 78 -17.32 -1.68 -8.96
C SER A 78 -16.07 -0.94 -8.51
N VAL A 79 -14.99 -1.03 -9.30
CA VAL A 79 -13.73 -0.31 -9.07
C VAL A 79 -13.25 0.34 -10.35
N TYR A 80 -12.99 1.65 -10.26
CA TYR A 80 -12.19 2.34 -11.25
C TYR A 80 -10.71 2.22 -10.88
N ALA A 81 -10.02 1.25 -11.48
CA ALA A 81 -8.56 1.17 -11.43
C ALA A 81 -8.00 1.75 -12.74
N PRO A 82 -7.04 2.69 -12.69
CA PRO A 82 -6.34 3.10 -13.90
C PRO A 82 -5.73 1.85 -14.54
N ALA A 83 -5.92 1.69 -15.86
CA ALA A 83 -5.46 0.49 -16.56
C ALA A 83 -3.98 0.24 -16.23
N PRO A 84 -3.63 -0.93 -15.63
CA PRO A 84 -2.24 -1.21 -15.36
C PRO A 84 -1.49 -1.20 -16.70
N PRO A 85 -0.25 -0.66 -16.75
CA PRO A 85 0.67 -1.03 -17.81
C PRO A 85 0.61 -2.56 -17.98
N ARG A 86 0.56 -3.05 -19.22
CA ARG A 86 0.22 -4.45 -19.57
C ARG A 86 1.11 -5.54 -18.95
N ASP A 87 2.08 -5.16 -18.13
CA ASP A 87 3.09 -6.00 -17.51
C ASP A 87 3.09 -5.97 -15.96
N ILE A 88 2.14 -5.28 -15.30
CA ILE A 88 2.05 -5.29 -13.83
C ILE A 88 1.14 -6.42 -13.37
N GLU A 89 1.74 -7.48 -12.80
CA GLU A 89 1.00 -8.46 -12.01
C GLU A 89 0.38 -7.75 -10.79
N THR A 90 -0.92 -7.46 -10.88
CA THR A 90 -1.68 -6.70 -9.89
C THR A 90 -1.88 -7.45 -8.57
N GLU A 91 -1.52 -8.74 -8.49
CA GLU A 91 -1.75 -9.59 -7.31
C GLU A 91 -0.53 -9.72 -6.38
N GLN A 92 0.66 -9.29 -6.79
CA GLN A 92 1.84 -9.43 -5.94
C GLN A 92 1.83 -8.43 -4.79
N THR A 93 2.05 -8.90 -3.55
CA THR A 93 2.23 -8.00 -2.41
C THR A 93 3.44 -7.10 -2.70
N PRO A 94 3.30 -5.76 -2.59
CA PRO A 94 4.40 -4.85 -2.87
C PRO A 94 5.58 -5.12 -1.92
N PRO A 95 6.82 -4.85 -2.36
CA PRO A 95 7.98 -5.07 -1.50
C PRO A 95 7.90 -4.20 -0.24
N THR A 96 8.39 -4.76 0.86
CA THR A 96 8.54 -4.04 2.12
C THR A 96 9.75 -3.11 2.06
N LEU A 97 9.71 -2.04 2.85
CA LEU A 97 10.85 -1.15 3.05
C LEU A 97 12.07 -1.88 3.62
N GLU A 98 11.86 -2.95 4.41
CA GLU A 98 12.96 -3.76 4.95
C GLU A 98 13.67 -4.52 3.82
N GLU A 99 12.93 -5.18 2.94
CA GLU A 99 13.48 -5.87 1.76
C GLU A 99 14.22 -4.92 0.82
N LEU A 100 13.66 -3.73 0.57
CA LEU A 100 14.28 -2.70 -0.28
C LEU A 100 15.57 -2.14 0.35
N LEU A 101 15.57 -1.92 1.67
CA LEU A 101 16.76 -1.48 2.40
C LEU A 101 17.83 -2.56 2.42
N GLU A 102 17.45 -3.83 2.57
CA GLU A 102 18.37 -4.96 2.50
C GLU A 102 18.98 -5.11 1.09
N GLU A 103 18.16 -5.04 0.03
CA GLU A 103 18.64 -5.08 -1.36
C GLU A 103 19.68 -3.97 -1.59
N THR A 104 19.34 -2.73 -1.23
CA THR A 104 20.27 -1.62 -1.40
C THR A 104 21.51 -1.85 -0.56
N GLN A 105 21.42 -2.19 0.72
CA GLN A 105 22.57 -2.44 1.59
C GLN A 105 23.56 -3.48 1.03
N MET A 106 23.07 -4.56 0.40
CA MET A 106 23.94 -5.54 -0.25
C MET A 106 24.75 -4.95 -1.41
N THR A 107 24.20 -3.96 -2.12
CA THR A 107 24.87 -3.27 -3.22
C THR A 107 25.97 -2.31 -2.73
N TRP A 108 25.83 -1.76 -1.51
CA TRP A 108 26.82 -0.86 -0.90
C TRP A 108 28.15 -1.55 -0.58
N ARG A 109 28.13 -2.87 -0.38
CA ARG A 109 29.35 -3.69 -0.22
C ARG A 109 30.05 -3.99 -1.55
N ARG A 110 29.45 -3.60 -2.67
CA ARG A 110 29.92 -3.85 -4.04
C ARG A 110 30.12 -2.52 -4.77
N ASN A 111 30.47 -2.60 -6.05
CA ASN A 111 30.88 -1.48 -6.89
C ASN A 111 29.69 -0.75 -7.56
N LYS A 112 28.46 -1.15 -7.27
CA LYS A 112 27.24 -0.67 -7.95
C LYS A 112 26.23 -0.22 -6.91
N GLN A 113 26.56 0.81 -6.14
CA GLN A 113 25.75 1.21 -5.00
C GLN A 113 24.40 1.75 -5.48
N LYS A 114 23.32 1.18 -4.97
CA LYS A 114 21.97 1.63 -5.22
C LYS A 114 21.40 2.34 -4.00
N ALA A 115 20.46 3.23 -4.23
CA ALA A 115 19.72 3.93 -3.20
C ALA A 115 18.21 3.88 -3.49
N LEU A 116 17.42 4.05 -2.43
CA LEU A 116 15.99 4.25 -2.52
C LEU A 116 15.72 5.71 -2.84
N VAL A 117 14.88 5.99 -3.83
CA VAL A 117 14.52 7.35 -4.22
C VAL A 117 13.04 7.56 -4.00
N PHE A 118 12.71 8.52 -3.14
CA PHE A 118 11.36 9.01 -2.96
C PHE A 118 11.17 10.25 -3.82
N ASN A 119 10.29 10.18 -4.81
CA ASN A 119 9.96 11.32 -5.68
C ASN A 119 9.01 12.27 -4.94
N GLN A 120 9.56 13.27 -4.26
CA GLN A 120 8.76 14.27 -3.57
C GLN A 120 8.52 15.49 -4.46
N PRO A 121 7.42 16.25 -4.24
CA PRO A 121 7.17 17.50 -4.98
C PRO A 121 8.29 18.55 -4.83
N THR A 122 9.01 18.50 -3.71
CA THR A 122 10.14 19.38 -3.38
C THR A 122 11.47 18.96 -4.03
N GLY A 123 11.49 17.79 -4.68
CA GLY A 123 12.69 17.16 -5.23
C GLY A 123 12.91 15.75 -4.65
N PRO A 124 13.76 14.92 -5.30
CA PRO A 124 13.99 13.55 -4.86
C PRO A 124 14.71 13.50 -3.51
N LEU A 125 14.17 12.70 -2.59
CA LEU A 125 14.83 12.33 -1.34
C LEU A 125 15.46 10.95 -1.52
N VAL A 126 16.78 10.90 -1.42
CA VAL A 126 17.57 9.69 -1.64
C VAL A 126 17.94 9.08 -0.30
N VAL A 127 17.57 7.82 -0.09
CA VAL A 127 17.83 7.06 1.12
C VAL A 127 18.79 5.91 0.80
N ALA A 128 19.86 5.83 1.58
CA ALA A 128 20.87 4.81 1.46
C ALA A 128 21.16 4.16 2.80
N SER A 129 21.53 2.88 2.78
CA SER A 129 21.98 2.14 3.96
C SER A 129 23.40 1.60 3.74
N PRO A 130 24.44 2.45 3.81
CA PRO A 130 25.83 1.99 3.69
C PRO A 130 26.26 1.04 4.82
N TYR A 131 25.66 1.20 6.01
CA TYR A 131 25.96 0.45 7.23
C TYR A 131 24.66 -0.08 7.87
N THR A 132 24.54 -0.03 9.19
CA THR A 132 23.39 -0.53 9.96
C THR A 132 22.18 0.40 9.96
N TYR A 133 22.38 1.70 9.71
CA TYR A 133 21.32 2.69 9.81
C TYR A 133 21.12 3.42 8.47
N PRO A 134 19.87 3.46 7.95
CA PRO A 134 19.58 4.20 6.74
C PRO A 134 19.72 5.71 6.98
N ARG A 135 20.15 6.39 5.93
CA ARG A 135 20.40 7.83 5.91
C ARG A 135 19.74 8.43 4.70
N CYS A 136 19.17 9.61 4.85
CA CYS A 136 18.59 10.36 3.75
C CYS A 136 19.46 11.56 3.37
N ASN A 137 19.42 11.91 2.09
CA ASN A 137 20.02 13.12 1.54
C ASN A 137 19.10 13.66 0.43
N SER A 138 19.08 14.98 0.27
CA SER A 138 18.37 15.69 -0.80
C SER A 138 19.08 17.01 -1.05
N ASP A 139 18.77 17.71 -2.14
CA ASP A 139 19.38 19.04 -2.40
C ASP A 139 19.05 20.06 -1.33
N GLN A 140 17.94 19.87 -0.64
CA GLN A 140 17.48 20.79 0.40
C GLN A 140 18.20 20.56 1.72
N LEU A 141 18.85 19.40 1.88
CA LEU A 141 19.59 19.07 3.07
C LEU A 141 21.07 19.47 2.90
N ALA A 142 21.59 20.24 3.85
CA ALA A 142 22.99 20.61 3.87
C ALA A 142 23.93 19.41 4.10
N THR A 143 23.45 18.38 4.81
CA THR A 143 24.16 17.14 5.12
C THR A 143 23.21 15.96 5.13
N ASN A 144 23.71 14.73 4.95
CA ASN A 144 22.88 13.55 5.21
C ASN A 144 22.43 13.51 6.67
N GLN A 145 21.28 12.88 6.90
CA GLN A 145 20.70 12.71 8.23
C GLN A 145 20.24 11.25 8.40
N PRO A 146 20.31 10.70 9.63
CA PRO A 146 19.70 9.41 9.91
C PRO A 146 18.20 9.49 9.70
N ILE A 147 17.61 8.43 9.15
CA ILE A 147 16.16 8.33 8.97
C ILE A 147 15.65 7.07 9.66
N SER A 148 14.58 7.20 10.44
CA SER A 148 13.96 6.06 11.13
C SER A 148 13.02 5.30 10.20
N MET A 149 12.78 4.03 10.50
CA MET A 149 11.81 3.21 9.76
C MET A 149 10.41 3.82 9.77
N LYS A 150 10.00 4.43 10.89
CA LYS A 150 8.71 5.13 11.00
C LYS A 150 8.60 6.31 10.03
N GLN A 151 9.70 7.06 9.85
CA GLN A 151 9.73 8.15 8.88
C GLN A 151 9.66 7.64 7.44
N LEU A 152 10.34 6.53 7.13
CA LEU A 152 10.25 5.89 5.80
C LEU A 152 8.82 5.42 5.50
N GLN A 153 8.13 4.79 6.46
CA GLN A 153 6.73 4.39 6.30
C GLN A 153 5.81 5.61 6.08
N MET A 154 6.05 6.72 6.79
CA MET A 154 5.33 7.96 6.53
C MET A 154 5.57 8.49 5.12
N LEU A 155 6.80 8.40 4.61
CA LEU A 155 7.10 8.77 3.23
C LEU A 155 6.35 7.89 2.23
N VAL A 156 6.30 6.57 2.44
CA VAL A 156 5.53 5.67 1.57
C VAL A 156 4.05 6.07 1.52
N ARG A 157 3.45 6.40 2.67
CA ARG A 157 2.06 6.86 2.72
C ARG A 157 1.84 8.20 2.00
N GLN A 158 2.85 9.06 1.95
CA GLN A 158 2.74 10.41 1.38
C GLN A 158 3.01 10.44 -0.12
N VAL A 159 4.04 9.73 -0.58
CA VAL A 159 4.55 9.86 -1.96
C VAL A 159 4.66 8.52 -2.69
N GLY A 160 4.29 7.42 -2.05
CA GLY A 160 4.36 6.08 -2.64
C GLY A 160 5.66 5.34 -2.39
N LEU A 161 5.76 4.15 -2.98
CA LEU A 161 6.96 3.32 -2.86
C LEU A 161 8.16 4.01 -3.50
N PRO A 162 9.36 3.88 -2.89
CA PRO A 162 10.56 4.40 -3.52
C PRO A 162 10.97 3.52 -4.71
N SER A 163 11.60 4.14 -5.71
CA SER A 163 12.34 3.42 -6.75
C SER A 163 13.73 3.03 -6.22
N VAL A 164 14.26 1.90 -6.71
CA VAL A 164 15.65 1.50 -6.44
C VAL A 164 16.50 1.92 -7.64
N GLU A 165 17.37 2.90 -7.44
CA GLU A 165 18.15 3.51 -8.53
C GLU A 165 19.65 3.50 -8.23
N SER A 166 20.47 3.53 -9.29
CA SER A 166 21.92 3.55 -9.18
C SER A 166 22.42 4.92 -8.72
N LEU A 167 23.30 4.97 -7.72
CA LEU A 167 23.92 6.24 -7.32
C LEU A 167 24.80 6.84 -8.42
N GLU A 168 25.37 6.02 -9.30
CA GLU A 168 26.21 6.52 -10.41
C GLU A 168 25.42 7.39 -11.41
N GLU A 169 24.12 7.17 -11.51
CA GLU A 169 23.20 7.91 -12.38
C GLU A 169 22.64 9.15 -11.67
N MET A 170 22.91 9.29 -10.37
CA MET A 170 22.48 10.40 -9.56
C MET A 170 23.61 11.43 -9.39
N ARG A 171 23.19 12.64 -9.04
CA ARG A 171 24.07 13.71 -8.54
C ARG A 171 24.67 13.46 -7.15
N PHE A 172 24.20 12.43 -6.44
CA PHE A 172 24.72 12.08 -5.12
C PHE A 172 25.83 11.03 -5.26
N SER A 173 26.89 11.21 -4.49
CA SER A 173 28.02 10.28 -4.43
C SER A 173 27.96 9.42 -3.18
N THR A 174 28.68 8.30 -3.18
CA THR A 174 28.86 7.45 -1.99
C THR A 174 29.35 8.24 -0.77
N ARG A 175 30.19 9.26 -0.98
CA ARG A 175 30.74 10.11 0.10
C ARG A 175 29.67 10.90 0.81
N ASP A 176 28.60 11.26 0.11
CA ASP A 176 27.48 12.04 0.64
C ASP A 176 26.63 11.26 1.64
N PHE A 177 26.83 9.95 1.75
CA PHE A 177 26.17 9.08 2.75
C PHE A 177 27.14 8.50 3.78
N LEU A 178 28.44 8.48 3.47
CA LEU A 178 29.49 8.02 4.38
C LEU A 178 30.00 9.11 5.35
N ARG A 179 29.92 10.39 4.97
CA ARG A 179 30.42 11.51 5.78
C ARG A 179 29.37 12.02 6.77
N GLY A 180 29.77 12.32 7.99
CA GLY A 180 28.95 12.96 9.01
C GLY A 180 29.53 12.65 10.39
N ASP A 181 29.79 13.69 11.20
CA ASP A 181 30.16 13.52 12.59
C ASP A 181 28.91 13.09 13.37
N PHE A 182 28.99 11.96 14.05
CA PHE A 182 27.90 11.51 14.91
C PHE A 182 28.43 11.34 16.33
N ASN A 183 28.01 12.24 17.21
CA ASN A 183 27.87 11.88 18.61
C ASN A 183 26.69 10.91 18.69
N ALA A 184 27.02 9.62 18.83
CA ALA A 184 26.08 8.58 19.25
C ALA A 184 25.63 8.83 20.70
#